data_AF-A0A943KG63-F1
#
_entry.id   AF-A0A943KG63-F1
#
_cell.length_a   1.000
_cell.length_b   1.000
_cell.length_c   1.000
_cell.angle_alpha   90.00
_cell.angle_beta   90.00
_cell.angle_gamma   90.00
#
_symmetry.space_group_name_H-M   'P 1'
#
loop_
_entity.id
_entity.type
_entity.pdbx_description
1 polymer ?
#
loop_
_entity_poly.entity_id
_entity_poly.type
_entity_poly.pdbx_seq_one_letter_code
_entity_poly.pdbx_strand_id
1 'polypeptide(L)' 'MKKDKTIFECMICGQKVEKTELKKMDSCPSCNAPISQFKPLTEEIQK' A
#
# COMPACT_ATOMS: atom_id res chain seq x y z
N MET A 1 -3.94 2.66 22.20
CA MET A 1 -4.02 1.68 21.09
C MET A 1 -3.56 2.35 19.80
N LYS A 2 -2.26 2.34 19.48
CA LYS A 2 -1.81 2.83 18.17
C LYS A 2 -2.09 1.71 17.18
N LYS A 3 -3.06 1.88 16.29
CA LYS A 3 -3.30 0.95 15.19
C LYS A 3 -2.23 1.24 14.15
N ASP A 4 -1.25 0.35 14.04
CA ASP A 4 -0.24 0.38 12.98
C ASP A 4 -0.92 0.19 11.62
N LYS A 5 -1.43 1.28 11.05
CA LYS A 5 -1.96 1.31 9.69
C LYS A 5 -0.78 1.32 8.73
N THR A 6 -0.30 0.14 8.34
CA THR A 6 0.68 0.04 7.24
C THR A 6 0.00 0.40 5.93
N ILE A 7 0.34 1.56 5.37
CA ILE A 7 -0.08 1.99 4.05
C ILE A 7 0.89 1.45 3.01
N PHE A 8 0.39 1.10 1.84
CA PHE A 8 1.15 0.69 0.68
C PHE A 8 0.86 1.64 -0.48
N GLU A 9 1.88 1.98 -1.25
CA GLU A 9 1.80 2.86 -2.41
C GLU A 9 2.16 2.09 -3.68
N CYS A 10 1.31 2.17 -4.70
CA CYS A 10 1.58 1.63 -6.02
C CYS A 10 2.71 2.42 -6.68
N MET A 11 3.79 1.75 -7.06
CA MET A 11 4.93 2.39 -7.73
C MET A 11 4.64 2.79 -9.18
N ILE A 12 3.53 2.32 -9.76
CA ILE A 12 3.14 2.62 -11.16
C ILE A 12 2.33 3.92 -11.25
N CYS A 13 1.30 4.07 -10.40
CA CYS A 13 0.40 5.23 -10.45
C CYS A 13 0.36 6.07 -9.17
N GLY A 14 1.03 5.64 -8.09
CA GLY A 14 1.03 6.34 -6.80
C GLY A 14 -0.18 6.08 -5.92
N GLN A 15 -1.06 5.14 -6.29
CA GLN A 15 -2.25 4.80 -5.49
C GLN A 15 -1.86 4.30 -4.09
N LYS A 16 -2.42 4.89 -3.04
CA LYS A 16 -2.20 4.48 -1.65
C LYS A 16 -3.36 3.65 -1.14
N VAL A 17 -3.06 2.53 -0.48
CA VAL A 17 -4.05 1.59 0.07
C VAL A 17 -3.56 1.02 1.40
N GLU A 18 -4.49 0.61 2.27
CA GLU A 18 -4.11 -0.05 3.53
C GLU A 18 -3.67 -1.50 3.28
N LYS A 19 -2.77 -2.06 4.10
CA LYS A 19 -2.34 -3.47 4.01
C LYS A 19 -3.50 -4.47 4.01
N THR A 20 -4.55 -4.18 4.78
CA THR A 20 -5.76 -5.00 4.83
C THR A 20 -6.56 -4.97 3.53
N GLU A 21 -6.53 -3.85 2.82
CA GLU A 21 -7.17 -3.73 1.50
C GLU A 21 -6.29 -4.35 0.42
N LEU A 22 -4.97 -4.10 0.46
CA LEU A 22 -4.03 -4.70 -0.48
C LEU A 22 -4.09 -6.23 -0.48
N LYS A 23 -4.24 -6.87 0.69
CA LYS A 23 -4.40 -8.33 0.80
C LYS A 23 -5.71 -8.88 0.20
N LYS A 24 -6.72 -8.04 0.03
CA LYS A 24 -8.01 -8.41 -0.59
C LYS A 24 -8.05 -8.12 -2.09
N MET A 25 -6.99 -7.51 -2.62
CA MET A 25 -6.87 -7.15 -4.02
C MET A 25 -5.78 -7.99 -4.66
N ASP A 26 -5.99 -8.37 -5.92
CA ASP A 26 -4.96 -9.01 -6.74
C ASP A 26 -4.21 -7.99 -7.61
N SER A 27 -4.80 -6.81 -7.82
CA SER A 27 -4.26 -5.77 -8.69
C SER A 27 -4.66 -4.36 -8.22
N CYS A 28 -3.91 -3.35 -8.64
CA CYS A 28 -4.18 -1.94 -8.35
C CYS A 28 -5.50 -1.51 -9.00
N PRO A 29 -6.46 -0.95 -8.25
CA PRO A 29 -7.75 -0.54 -8.82
C PRO A 29 -7.63 0.67 -9.76
N SER A 30 -6.52 1.41 -9.71
CA SER A 30 -6.32 2.63 -10.51
C SER A 30 -5.62 2.36 -11.85
N CYS A 31 -4.61 1.46 -11.87
CA CYS A 31 -3.80 1.19 -13.07
C CYS A 31 -3.75 -0.30 -13.47
N ASN A 32 -4.44 -1.16 -12.72
CA ASN A 32 -4.48 -2.61 -12.92
C ASN A 32 -3.12 -3.33 -12.83
N ALA A 33 -2.09 -2.67 -12.28
CA ALA A 33 -0.79 -3.28 -12.00
C ALA A 33 -0.89 -4.34 -10.89
N PRO A 34 -0.08 -5.41 -10.93
CA PRO A 34 -0.13 -6.44 -9.89
C PRO A 34 0.27 -5.89 -8.51
N ILE A 35 -0.26 -6.48 -7.44
CA ILE A 35 0.05 -6.05 -6.05
C ILE A 35 1.54 -6.08 -5.70
N SER A 36 2.36 -6.84 -6.43
CA SER A 36 3.83 -6.83 -6.30
C SER A 36 4.46 -5.47 -6.60
N GLN A 37 3.74 -4.57 -7.31
CA GLN A 37 4.18 -3.20 -7.58
C GLN A 37 3.86 -2.23 -6.44
N PHE A 38 3.31 -2.70 -5.32
CA PHE A 38 3.07 -1.88 -4.15
C PHE A 38 4.25 -1.98 -3.17
N LYS A 39 4.75 -0.83 -2.74
CA LYS A 39 5.76 -0.71 -1.68
C LYS A 39 5.10 -0.24 -0.38
N PRO A 40 5.53 -0.72 0.80
CA PRO A 40 5.05 -0.17 2.06
C PRO A 40 5.54 1.27 2.19
N LEU A 41 4.61 2.18 2.46
CA LEU A 41 4.92 3.47 3.07
C LEU A 41 5.01 3.22 4.57
N THR A 42 6.13 2.64 5.01
CA THR A 42 6.48 2.73 6.42
C THR A 42 6.78 4.20 6.69
N GLU A 43 5.85 4.87 7.38
CA GLU A 43 6.25 6.00 8.23
C GLU A 43 7.18 5.42 9.30
N GLU A 44 8.43 5.16 8.93
CA GLU A 44 9.53 5.24 9.86
C GLU A 44 9.50 6.68 10.33
N ILE A 45 8.80 6.92 11.44
CA ILE A 45 9.00 8.08 12.28
C ILE A 45 10.48 8.05 12.59
N GLN A 46 11.27 8.79 11.80
CA GLN A 46 12.66 9.01 12.07
C GLN A 46 12.73 9.59 13.49
N LYS A 47 13.49 8.87 14.32
CA LYS A 47 13.77 9.13 15.73
C LYS A 47 13.98 10.60 16.07
#